data_AF-A0A2P9AWX4-F1
#
_entry.id   AF-A0A2P9AWX4-F1
#
_cell.length_a   1.000
_cell.length_b   1.000
_cell.length_c   1.000
_cell.angle_alpha   90.00
_cell.angle_beta   90.00
_cell.angle_gamma   90.00
#
_symmetry.space_group_name_H-M   'P 1'
#
loop_
_entity.id
_entity.type
_entity.pdbx_description
1 polymer ?
#
loop_
_entity_poly.entity_id
_entity_poly.type
_entity_poly.pdbx_seq_one_letter_code
_entity_poly.pdbx_strand_id
1 'polypeptide(L)'
;MGISVMFHGHSTTGRISLALGSASCTKLAYDELQTNIKLIRPGPSMKDLQASAWLVPEEFREQAYPCVIHGVGMCGEYSQVKP
;
A
#
# COMPACT_ATOMS: atom_id res chain seq x y z
N MET A 1 4.98 -17.90 -6.25
CA MET A 1 4.66 -16.55 -6.73
C MET A 1 3.51 -16.03 -5.87
N GLY A 2 3.80 -15.11 -4.96
CA GLY A 2 2.85 -14.54 -4.00
C GLY A 2 2.51 -13.08 -4.34
N ILE A 3 1.48 -12.54 -3.70
CA ILE A 3 1.07 -11.13 -3.86
C ILE A 3 1.40 -10.43 -2.54
N SER A 4 2.13 -9.32 -2.62
CA SER A 4 2.43 -8.46 -1.46
C SER A 4 1.67 -7.15 -1.57
N VAL A 5 1.05 -6.76 -0.47
CA VAL A 5 0.41 -5.46 -0.29
C VAL A 5 1.34 -4.64 0.59
N MET A 6 1.87 -3.56 0.03
CA MET A 6 2.78 -2.68 0.75
C MET A 6 2.01 -1.59 1.48
N PHE A 7 2.51 -1.23 2.65
CA PHE A 7 1.91 -0.27 3.56
C PHE A 7 2.65 1.08 3.51
N HIS A 8 1.88 2.16 3.61
CA HIS A 8 2.31 3.52 3.90
C HIS A 8 2.79 3.73 5.34
N GLY A 9 3.86 3.04 5.73
CA GLY A 9 4.57 3.42 6.94
C GLY A 9 5.95 2.83 6.91
N HIS A 10 6.90 3.75 6.96
CA HIS A 10 8.31 3.50 6.94
C HIS A 10 8.67 2.37 7.92
N SER A 11 9.06 1.23 7.36
CA SER A 11 9.84 0.25 8.10
C SER A 11 11.16 0.91 8.48
N THR A 12 11.50 0.75 9.75
CA THR A 12 12.74 1.12 10.43
C THR A 12 13.98 0.96 9.54
N THR A 13 14.63 2.08 9.20
CA THR A 13 16.09 2.34 9.33
C THR A 13 16.38 3.72 8.72
N GLY A 14 16.72 4.70 9.57
CA GLY A 14 17.32 5.98 9.13
C GLY A 14 16.39 7.19 9.09
N ARG A 15 16.47 8.03 10.14
CA ARG A 15 15.97 9.41 10.27
C ARG A 15 14.46 9.62 10.10
N ILE A 16 13.74 9.63 11.22
CA ILE A 16 12.42 10.26 11.34
C ILE A 16 12.55 11.44 12.29
N SER A 17 12.36 12.64 11.75
CA SER A 17 12.00 13.82 12.53
C SER A 17 10.62 13.55 13.13
N LEU A 18 10.56 13.46 14.46
CA LEU A 18 9.33 13.37 15.23
C LEU A 18 8.45 14.61 14.96
N ALA A 19 7.44 14.47 14.10
CA ALA A 19 6.29 15.36 14.12
C ALA A 19 5.08 14.64 13.52
N LEU A 20 3.99 14.55 14.31
CA LEU A 20 2.64 14.05 13.98
C LEU A 20 2.32 12.57 14.33
N GLY A 21 2.06 12.32 15.62
CA GLY A 21 0.89 11.54 16.08
C GLY A 21 0.81 10.02 15.77
N SER A 22 1.52 9.21 16.55
CA SER A 22 1.65 7.74 16.55
C SER A 22 0.37 6.87 16.53
N ALA A 23 -0.85 7.42 16.51
CA ALA A 23 -2.08 6.62 16.56
C ALA A 23 -2.92 6.73 15.28
N SER A 24 -3.29 7.92 14.82
CA SER A 24 -4.22 8.08 13.68
C SER A 24 -3.64 7.52 12.37
N CYS A 25 -2.38 7.79 12.06
CA CYS A 25 -1.71 7.26 10.87
C CYS A 25 -1.66 5.72 10.89
N THR A 26 -1.47 5.09 12.05
CA THR A 26 -1.50 3.62 12.19
C THR A 26 -2.88 2.99 11.99
N LYS A 27 -3.98 3.76 12.15
CA LYS A 27 -5.34 3.26 11.87
C LYS A 27 -5.64 3.41 10.39
N LEU A 28 -5.31 4.55 9.78
CA LEU A 28 -5.43 4.78 8.34
C LEU A 28 -4.64 3.73 7.53
N ALA A 29 -3.41 3.48 7.95
CA ALA A 29 -2.56 2.38 7.52
C ALA A 29 -3.25 1.02 7.49
N TYR A 30 -3.89 0.68 8.61
CA TYR A 30 -4.54 -0.60 8.81
C TYR A 30 -5.79 -0.70 7.94
N ASP A 31 -6.58 0.37 7.85
CA ASP A 31 -7.78 0.45 7.04
C ASP A 31 -7.48 0.34 5.53
N GLU A 32 -6.40 1.00 5.07
CA GLU A 32 -5.87 0.86 3.72
C GLU A 32 -5.55 -0.61 3.42
N LEU A 33 -4.77 -1.26 4.29
CA LEU A 33 -4.37 -2.66 4.12
C LEU A 33 -5.58 -3.60 4.09
N GLN A 34 -6.48 -3.47 5.07
CA GLN A 34 -7.69 -4.29 5.17
C GLN A 34 -8.61 -4.10 3.96
N THR A 35 -8.63 -2.91 3.37
CA THR A 35 -9.42 -2.65 2.16
C THR A 35 -8.76 -3.27 0.93
N ASN A 36 -7.46 -3.03 0.73
CA ASN A 36 -6.74 -3.51 -0.45
C ASN A 36 -6.61 -5.05 -0.48
N ILE A 37 -6.45 -5.71 0.68
CA ILE A 37 -6.43 -7.18 0.76
C ILE A 37 -7.74 -7.79 0.26
N LYS A 38 -8.90 -7.17 0.52
CA LYS A 38 -10.21 -7.68 0.06
C LYS A 38 -10.36 -7.67 -1.46
N LEU A 39 -9.55 -6.87 -2.16
CA LEU A 39 -9.54 -6.81 -3.62
C LEU A 39 -8.82 -8.02 -4.23
N ILE A 40 -7.94 -8.69 -3.47
CA ILE A 40 -7.15 -9.82 -3.95
C ILE A 40 -8.03 -11.06 -4.02
N ARG A 41 -8.54 -11.33 -5.21
CA ARG A 41 -9.30 -12.55 -5.55
C ARG A 41 -9.07 -12.91 -7.02
N PRO A 42 -9.30 -14.17 -7.43
CA PRO A 42 -9.29 -14.54 -8.84
C PRO A 42 -10.40 -13.80 -9.62
N GLY A 43 -10.08 -13.29 -10.82
CA GLY A 43 -11.07 -12.66 -11.71
C GLY A 43 -10.77 -11.21 -12.12
N PRO A 44 -10.61 -10.24 -11.20
CA PRO A 44 -10.33 -8.84 -11.56
C PRO A 44 -9.02 -8.68 -12.33
N SER A 45 -9.01 -7.76 -13.30
CA SER A 45 -7.78 -7.33 -13.97
C SER A 45 -6.99 -6.38 -13.09
N MET A 46 -5.71 -6.16 -13.41
CA MET A 46 -4.88 -5.20 -12.67
C MET A 46 -5.43 -3.76 -12.74
N LYS A 47 -6.16 -3.42 -13.80
CA LYS A 47 -6.85 -2.12 -13.91
C LYS A 47 -8.04 -2.01 -12.97
N ASP A 48 -8.79 -3.10 -12.79
CA ASP A 48 -9.91 -3.14 -11.85
C ASP A 48 -9.41 -3.03 -10.40
N LEU A 49 -8.25 -3.63 -10.11
CA LEU A 49 -7.58 -3.50 -8.82
C LEU A 49 -7.09 -2.07 -8.57
N GLN A 50 -6.50 -1.40 -9.57
CA GLN A 50 -6.12 0.01 -9.47
C GLN A 50 -7.34 0.90 -9.20
N ALA A 51 -8.41 0.73 -9.99
CA ALA A 51 -9.63 1.55 -9.85
C ALA A 51 -10.36 1.33 -8.52
N SER A 52 -10.21 0.16 -7.90
CA SER A 52 -10.84 -0.18 -6.62
C SER A 52 -9.93 0.04 -5.41
N ALA A 53 -8.66 0.42 -5.63
CA ALA A 53 -7.69 0.62 -4.57
C ALA A 53 -8.10 1.76 -3.64
N TRP A 54 -7.70 1.65 -2.38
CA TRP A 54 -7.90 2.70 -1.40
C TRP A 54 -7.23 4.01 -1.83
N LEU A 55 -7.98 5.11 -1.81
CA LEU A 55 -7.46 6.45 -2.10
C LEU A 55 -6.80 7.04 -0.86
N VAL A 56 -5.50 7.28 -0.94
CA VAL A 56 -4.73 7.92 0.14
C VAL A 56 -5.19 9.37 0.32
N PRO A 57 -5.45 9.83 1.57
CA PRO A 57 -5.79 11.22 1.87
C PRO A 57 -4.72 12.20 1.34
N GLU A 58 -5.14 13.39 0.89
CA GLU A 58 -4.27 14.39 0.24
C GLU A 58 -2.98 14.66 1.04
N GLU A 59 -3.11 14.80 2.36
CA GLU A 59 -2.03 15.11 3.29
C GLU A 59 -0.90 14.06 3.32
N PHE A 60 -1.15 12.84 2.84
CA PHE A 60 -0.19 11.74 2.82
C PHE A 60 0.23 11.30 1.41
N ARG A 61 -0.31 11.93 0.34
CA ARG A 61 -0.01 11.52 -1.05
C ARG A 61 1.42 11.78 -1.49
N GLU A 62 2.05 12.85 -1.00
CA GLU A 62 3.44 13.15 -1.39
C GLU A 62 4.43 12.11 -0.86
N GLN A 63 4.10 11.49 0.28
CA GLN A 63 4.91 10.44 0.91
C GLN A 63 4.37 9.05 0.57
N ALA A 64 3.50 8.97 -0.45
CA ALA A 64 2.85 7.74 -0.80
C ALA A 64 3.82 6.72 -1.41
N TYR A 65 3.70 5.46 -0.99
CA TYR A 65 4.36 4.35 -1.62
C TYR A 65 3.89 4.24 -3.08
N PRO A 66 4.80 4.04 -4.05
CA PRO A 66 4.48 4.17 -5.47
C PRO A 66 3.65 3.02 -6.04
N CYS A 67 3.33 2.00 -5.23
CA CYS A 67 2.51 0.87 -5.64
C CYS A 67 1.59 0.40 -4.51
N VAL A 68 0.36 0.02 -4.87
CA VAL A 68 -0.65 -0.52 -3.97
C VAL A 68 -0.44 -2.03 -3.77
N ILE A 69 -0.09 -2.73 -4.87
CA ILE A 69 0.14 -4.17 -4.89
C ILE A 69 1.35 -4.44 -5.78
N HIS A 70 2.21 -5.38 -5.39
CA HIS A 70 3.17 -5.97 -6.31
C HIS A 70 3.32 -7.48 -6.15
N GLY A 71 3.71 -8.16 -7.24
CA GLY A 71 4.12 -9.56 -7.20
C GLY A 71 5.38 -9.76 -6.35
N VAL A 72 5.47 -10.89 -5.66
CA VAL A 72 6.64 -11.29 -4.87
C VAL A 72 7.02 -12.73 -5.17
N GLY A 73 8.31 -12.94 -5.40
CA GLY A 73 8.93 -14.26 -5.48
C GLY A 73 10.28 -14.23 -4.78
N MET A 74 11.38 -14.27 -5.54
CA MET A 74 12.74 -14.08 -4.98
C MET A 74 13.09 -12.60 -4.77
N CYS A 75 12.45 -11.72 -5.55
CA CYS A 75 12.54 -10.27 -5.47
C CYS A 75 11.14 -9.65 -5.56
N GLY A 76 11.07 -8.32 -5.53
CA GLY A 76 9.89 -7.62 -6.06
C GLY A 76 9.74 -7.95 -7.54
N GLU A 77 8.65 -8.65 -7.88
CA GLU A 77 8.40 -9.21 -9.20
C GLU A 77 7.19 -8.53 -9.85
N TYR A 78 7.01 -8.82 -11.14
CA TYR A 78 5.78 -8.46 -11.85
C TYR A 78 4.58 -9.20 -11.20
N SER A 79 3.43 -8.58 -10.98
CA SER A 79 2.91 -7.32 -11.55
C SER A 79 2.83 -6.22 -10.52
N GLN A 80 3.10 -4.97 -10.90
CA GLN A 80 2.98 -3.79 -10.03
C GLN A 80 1.69 -3.00 -10.38
N VAL A 81 0.83 -2.79 -9.39
CA VAL A 81 -0.34 -1.93 -9.47
C VAL A 81 0.01 -0.58 -8.86
N LYS A 82 0.06 0.46 -9.69
CA LYS A 82 0.26 1.84 -9.24
C LYS A 82 -1.10 2.42 -8.82
N PRO A 83 -1.12 3.35 -7.85
CA PRO A 83 -2.35 4.07 -7.50
C PRO A 83 -2.90 4.87 -8.69
#